data_AF-A0A8J5BJB9-F1
#
_entry.id   AF-A0A8J5BJB9-F1
#
_cell.length_a   1.000
_cell.length_b   1.000
_cell.length_c   1.000
_cell.angle_alpha   90.00
_cell.angle_beta   90.00
_cell.angle_gamma   90.00
#
_symmetry.space_group_name_H-M   'P 1'
#
loop_
_entity.id
_entity.type
_entity.pdbx_description
1 polymer ?
#
loop_
_entity_poly.entity_id
_entity_poly.type
_entity_poly.pdbx_seq_one_letter_code
_entity_poly.pdbx_strand_id
1 'polypeptide(L)'
;MVALVSRQGRQLQRYNNCGSRLIVGCIPYKLKQNGVEVLVVTSQKREDIMFPKGGWELDETMIQAACREAFEEAGVQGKVEDKLGEWRYKSKSHDKIHEAVMFPLNVNVAEVMAECKQSWMKEALDRLMERLSSSDLMEELVFSC
;
A
#
# COMPACT_ATOMS: atom_id res chain seq x y z
N MET A 1 6.14 -16.95 12.80
CA MET A 1 5.05 -16.75 11.81
C MET A 1 4.07 -15.77 12.43
N VAL A 2 4.04 -14.52 11.95
CA VAL A 2 2.98 -13.57 12.32
C VAL A 2 1.78 -13.92 11.45
N ALA A 3 0.62 -14.15 12.05
CA ALA A 3 -0.57 -14.45 11.28
C ALA A 3 -1.01 -13.19 10.50
N LEU A 4 -1.42 -13.38 9.23
CA LEU A 4 -2.09 -12.40 8.37
C LEU A 4 -3.50 -12.07 8.92
N VAL A 5 -3.56 -11.56 10.15
CA VAL A 5 -4.81 -11.14 10.78
C VAL A 5 -4.76 -9.64 10.86
N SER A 6 -5.60 -8.98 10.06
CA SER A 6 -5.75 -7.53 10.13
C SER A 6 -6.09 -7.12 11.57
N ARG A 7 -5.43 -6.07 12.06
CA ARG A 7 -5.63 -5.61 13.44
C ARG A 7 -7.10 -5.26 13.66
N GLN A 8 -7.67 -5.80 14.73
CA GLN A 8 -9.06 -5.56 15.12
C GLN A 8 -9.11 -4.77 16.44
N GLY A 9 -10.07 -3.85 16.53
CA GLY A 9 -10.29 -3.04 17.72
C GLY A 9 -9.84 -1.59 17.59
N ARG A 10 -10.05 -0.81 18.65
CA ARG A 10 -9.73 0.64 18.70
C ARG A 10 -8.94 1.08 19.94
N GLN A 11 -8.51 0.12 20.77
CA GLN A 11 -7.93 0.42 22.09
C GLN A 11 -6.57 1.12 21.98
N LEU A 12 -5.78 0.81 20.95
CA LEU A 12 -4.46 1.39 20.72
C LEU A 12 -4.48 2.53 19.71
N GLN A 13 -5.64 2.94 19.19
CA GLN A 13 -5.69 3.98 18.17
C GLN A 13 -5.35 5.35 18.75
N ARG A 14 -4.59 6.13 17.97
CA ARG A 14 -4.29 7.52 18.29
C ARG A 14 -5.39 8.45 17.79
N TYR A 15 -5.68 9.46 18.60
CA TYR A 15 -6.67 10.49 18.32
C TYR A 15 -6.03 11.87 18.45
N ASN A 16 -6.46 12.81 17.61
CA ASN A 16 -6.09 14.21 17.77
C ASN A 16 -6.96 14.91 18.83
N ASN A 17 -6.67 16.18 19.11
CA ASN A 17 -7.37 16.97 20.13
C ASN A 17 -8.88 17.12 19.89
N CYS A 18 -9.34 16.89 18.66
CA CYS A 18 -10.76 16.91 18.29
C CYS A 18 -11.44 15.53 18.41
N GLY A 19 -10.73 14.51 18.90
CA GLY A 19 -11.26 13.14 19.02
C GLY A 19 -11.41 12.41 17.68
N SER A 20 -10.68 12.84 16.65
CA SER A 20 -10.60 12.16 15.36
C SER A 20 -9.39 11.25 15.31
N ARG A 21 -9.56 10.06 14.72
CA ARG A 21 -8.45 9.10 14.51
C ARG A 21 -7.37 9.71 13.64
N LEU A 22 -6.11 9.52 14.03
CA LEU A 22 -4.96 9.76 13.18
C LEU A 22 -4.83 8.59 12.20
N ILE A 23 -4.78 8.94 10.91
CA ILE A 23 -4.70 7.98 9.82
C ILE A 23 -3.30 8.04 9.21
N VAL A 24 -2.77 6.88 8.88
CA VAL A 24 -1.52 6.75 8.13
C VAL A 24 -1.71 5.78 6.98
N GLY A 25 -0.94 5.96 5.92
CA GLY A 25 -0.99 5.05 4.78
C GLY A 25 0.16 5.26 3.81
N CYS A 26 0.11 4.47 2.75
CA CYS A 26 1.09 4.48 1.67
C CYS A 26 0.42 4.82 0.34
N ILE A 27 1.18 5.41 -0.57
CA ILE A 27 0.87 5.45 -2.00
C ILE A 27 1.83 4.45 -2.67
N PRO A 28 1.39 3.19 -2.90
CA PRO A 28 2.25 2.20 -3.53
C PRO A 28 2.41 2.53 -5.01
N TYR A 29 3.66 2.60 -5.46
CA TYR A 29 3.96 2.96 -6.84
C TYR A 29 5.10 2.13 -7.43
N LYS A 30 5.15 2.12 -8.76
CA LYS A 30 6.26 1.61 -9.56
C LYS A 30 6.60 2.63 -10.64
N LEU A 31 7.88 2.93 -10.80
CA LEU A 31 8.37 3.73 -11.93
C LEU A 31 8.45 2.85 -13.17
N LYS A 32 7.99 3.38 -14.30
CA LYS A 32 8.16 2.83 -15.65
C LYS A 32 8.94 3.82 -16.52
N GLN A 33 9.43 3.37 -17.66
CA GLN A 33 10.18 4.23 -18.60
C GLN A 33 9.40 5.52 -18.97
N ASN A 34 8.07 5.43 -19.11
CA ASN A 34 7.22 6.54 -19.56
C ASN A 34 6.22 7.03 -18.50
N GLY A 35 6.42 6.75 -17.22
CA GLY A 35 5.52 7.27 -16.19
C GLY A 35 5.55 6.53 -14.86
N VAL A 36 4.48 6.72 -14.09
CA VAL A 36 4.30 6.13 -12.77
C VAL A 36 3.01 5.34 -12.73
N GLU A 37 3.09 4.10 -12.29
CA GLU A 37 1.91 3.31 -11.95
C GLU A 37 1.67 3.38 -10.46
N VAL A 38 0.42 3.59 -10.07
CA VAL A 38 -0.01 3.70 -8.68
C VAL A 38 -1.05 2.63 -8.39
N LEU A 39 -0.86 1.88 -7.31
CA LEU A 39 -1.82 0.90 -6.85
C LEU A 39 -2.85 1.56 -5.93
N VAL A 40 -4.10 1.16 -6.13
CA VAL A 40 -5.26 1.61 -5.36
C VAL A 40 -6.09 0.40 -4.95
N VAL A 41 -6.87 0.56 -3.87
CA VAL A 41 -7.81 -0.45 -3.37
C VAL A 41 -9.24 0.08 -3.41
N THR A 42 -10.21 -0.83 -3.47
CA THR A 42 -11.62 -0.47 -3.41
C THR A 42 -12.09 -0.38 -1.95
N SER A 43 -12.85 0.66 -1.64
CA SER A 43 -13.45 0.84 -0.32
C SER A 43 -14.53 -0.22 -0.09
N GLN A 44 -14.32 -1.09 0.90
CA GLN A 44 -15.26 -2.14 1.31
C GLN A 44 -16.70 -1.65 1.56
N LYS A 45 -16.89 -0.36 1.89
CA LYS A 45 -18.18 0.21 2.31
C LYS A 45 -18.76 1.25 1.35
N ARG A 46 -17.99 1.72 0.35
CA ARG A 46 -18.33 2.98 -0.35
C ARG A 46 -18.13 2.98 -1.86
N GLU A 47 -17.81 1.84 -2.47
CA GLU A 47 -17.62 1.72 -3.93
C GLU A 47 -16.68 2.80 -4.50
N ASP A 48 -15.70 3.22 -3.72
CA ASP A 48 -14.77 4.31 -4.03
C ASP A 48 -13.35 3.75 -4.11
N ILE A 49 -12.48 4.42 -4.85
CA ILE A 49 -11.08 4.05 -5.02
C ILE A 49 -10.24 4.84 -4.04
N MET A 50 -9.34 4.17 -3.31
CA MET A 50 -8.50 4.82 -2.30
C MET A 50 -7.11 4.21 -2.21
N PHE A 51 -6.21 4.97 -1.59
CA PHE A 51 -4.90 4.46 -1.18
C PHE A 51 -5.02 3.61 0.08
N PRO A 52 -4.15 2.60 0.23
CA PRO A 52 -4.12 1.76 1.43
C PRO A 52 -3.69 2.57 2.65
N LYS A 53 -4.51 2.54 3.70
CA LYS A 53 -4.35 3.38 4.89
C LYS A 53 -5.25 2.89 6.03
N GLY A 54 -4.85 3.18 7.26
CA GLY A 54 -5.69 2.94 8.42
C GLY A 54 -5.21 3.65 9.67
N GLY A 55 -5.57 3.10 10.83
CA GLY A 55 -5.36 3.79 12.09
C GLY A 55 -3.91 3.72 12.53
N TRP A 56 -3.33 4.85 12.94
CA TRP A 56 -2.04 4.83 13.61
C TRP A 56 -2.20 4.38 15.06
N GLU A 57 -1.54 3.29 15.43
CA GLU A 57 -1.62 2.73 16.79
C GLU A 57 -0.48 3.20 17.71
N LEU A 58 -0.63 2.98 19.02
CA LEU A 58 0.30 3.45 20.06
C LEU A 58 1.63 2.68 20.08
N ASP A 59 1.62 1.41 19.68
CA ASP A 59 2.73 0.46 19.73
C ASP A 59 3.61 0.45 18.46
N GLU A 60 3.38 1.39 17.54
CA GLU A 60 4.07 1.45 16.25
C GLU A 60 4.47 2.89 15.86
N THR A 61 5.54 3.00 15.08
CA THR A 61 5.91 4.24 14.38
C THR A 61 4.98 4.46 13.18
N MET A 62 4.93 5.69 12.66
CA MET A 62 4.10 6.01 11.49
C MET A 62 4.49 5.19 10.25
N ILE A 63 5.79 4.92 10.06
CA ILE A 63 6.28 4.10 8.96
C ILE A 63 5.85 2.64 9.14
N GLN A 64 6.00 2.07 10.34
CA GLN A 64 5.54 0.71 10.64
C GLN A 64 4.04 0.56 10.41
N ALA A 65 3.27 1.55 10.86
CA ALA A 65 1.83 1.62 10.65
C ALA A 65 1.48 1.69 9.16
N ALA A 66 2.15 2.54 8.38
CA ALA A 66 1.94 2.67 6.95
C ALA A 66 2.28 1.36 6.19
N CYS A 67 3.39 0.69 6.53
CA CYS A 67 3.74 -0.63 5.98
C CYS A 67 2.68 -1.68 6.31
N ARG A 68 2.23 -1.72 7.56
CA ARG A 68 1.19 -2.67 8.02
C ARG A 68 -0.10 -2.47 7.25
N GLU A 69 -0.59 -1.24 7.11
CA GLU A 69 -1.82 -0.93 6.37
C GLU A 69 -1.69 -1.23 4.87
N ALA A 70 -0.53 -0.95 4.26
CA ALA A 70 -0.24 -1.32 2.88
C ALA A 70 -0.31 -2.83 2.65
N PHE A 71 0.23 -3.61 3.60
CA PHE A 71 0.19 -5.06 3.54
C PHE A 71 -1.21 -5.62 3.82
N GLU A 72 -1.91 -5.12 4.84
CA GLU A 72 -3.25 -5.59 5.21
C GLU A 72 -4.32 -5.27 4.15
N GLU A 73 -4.32 -4.05 3.57
CA GLU A 73 -5.36 -3.64 2.61
C GLU A 73 -5.04 -4.05 1.17
N ALA A 74 -3.77 -4.11 0.79
CA ALA A 74 -3.35 -4.30 -0.61
C ALA A 74 -2.38 -5.47 -0.83
N GLY A 75 -1.85 -6.11 0.22
CA GLY A 75 -0.87 -7.19 0.09
C GLY A 75 0.46 -6.74 -0.49
N VAL A 76 0.82 -5.46 -0.35
CA VAL A 76 2.06 -4.89 -0.91
C VAL A 76 3.08 -4.54 0.15
N GLN A 77 4.35 -4.75 -0.19
CA GLN A 77 5.53 -4.39 0.60
C GLN A 77 6.57 -3.70 -0.29
N GLY A 78 7.51 -3.02 0.34
CA GLY A 78 8.59 -2.32 -0.35
C GLY A 78 9.25 -1.26 0.50
N LYS A 79 9.99 -0.37 -0.17
CA LYS A 79 10.73 0.70 0.49
C LYS A 79 9.83 1.91 0.71
N VAL A 80 9.56 2.23 1.97
CA VAL A 80 8.91 3.49 2.35
C VAL A 80 9.91 4.63 2.23
N GLU A 81 9.49 5.72 1.59
CA GLU A 81 10.27 6.94 1.45
C GLU A 81 9.88 7.98 2.50
N ASP A 82 10.50 9.16 2.44
CA ASP A 82 10.17 10.26 3.36
C ASP A 82 8.70 10.67 3.23
N LYS A 83 8.18 11.19 4.34
CA LYS A 83 6.80 11.64 4.45
C LYS A 83 6.43 12.59 3.30
N LEU A 84 5.40 12.21 2.54
CA LEU A 84 4.95 13.01 1.40
C LEU A 84 4.19 14.27 1.85
N GLY A 85 3.39 14.14 2.91
CA GLY A 85 2.60 15.25 3.43
C GLY A 85 1.53 14.82 4.42
N GLU A 86 0.73 15.80 4.84
CA GLU A 86 -0.44 15.62 5.68
C GLU A 86 -1.66 16.22 4.99
N TRP A 87 -2.80 15.53 5.08
CA TRP A 87 -4.05 15.97 4.50
C TRP A 87 -5.17 15.89 5.53
N ARG A 88 -6.05 16.89 5.49
CA ARG A 88 -7.28 16.91 6.28
C ARG A 88 -8.47 16.64 5.39
N TYR A 89 -9.35 15.73 5.81
CA TYR A 89 -10.58 15.45 5.08
C TYR A 89 -11.75 15.21 6.03
N LYS A 90 -12.95 15.61 5.62
CA LYS A 90 -14.17 15.35 6.40
C LYS A 90 -14.68 13.94 6.15
N SER A 91 -14.98 13.20 7.22
CA SER A 91 -15.80 11.99 7.09
C SER A 91 -17.23 12.37 6.71
N LYS A 92 -17.78 11.71 5.70
CA LYS A 92 -19.18 11.92 5.28
C LYS A 92 -20.19 11.47 6.34
N SER A 93 -19.78 10.68 7.33
CA SER A 93 -20.70 10.03 8.28
C SER A 93 -20.83 10.72 9.64
N HIS A 94 -19.87 11.55 10.07
CA HIS A 94 -19.87 12.09 11.45
C HIS A 94 -19.42 13.57 11.57
N ASP A 95 -19.31 14.31 10.46
CA ASP A 95 -18.73 15.68 10.38
C ASP A 95 -17.37 15.83 11.08
N LYS A 96 -16.69 14.71 11.34
CA LYS A 96 -15.35 14.69 11.92
C LYS A 96 -14.31 14.92 10.84
N ILE A 97 -13.38 15.83 11.11
CA ILE A 97 -12.18 16.07 10.29
C ILE A 97 -11.14 15.04 10.71
N HIS A 98 -10.70 14.23 9.76
CA HIS A 98 -9.60 13.30 9.91
C HIS A 98 -8.30 13.92 9.38
N GLU A 99 -7.19 13.52 9.99
CA GLU A 99 -5.83 13.84 9.55
C GLU A 99 -5.20 12.55 9.03
N ALA A 100 -4.72 12.58 7.79
CA ALA A 100 -4.02 11.49 7.14
C ALA A 100 -2.59 11.90 6.79
N VAL A 101 -1.64 11.03 7.11
CA VAL A 101 -0.25 11.17 6.68
C VAL A 101 0.06 10.05 5.69
N MET A 102 0.58 10.43 4.52
CA MET A 102 0.89 9.49 3.46
C MET A 102 2.39 9.43 3.20
N PHE A 103 2.87 8.22 2.93
CA PHE A 103 4.25 7.95 2.51
C PHE A 103 4.26 7.33 1.11
N PRO A 104 5.23 7.67 0.25
CA PRO A 104 5.47 6.89 -0.96
C PRO A 104 5.98 5.50 -0.59
N LEU A 105 5.48 4.47 -1.27
CA LEU A 105 5.94 3.10 -1.12
C LEU A 105 6.40 2.55 -2.47
N ASN A 106 7.72 2.48 -2.66
CA ASN A 106 8.30 1.87 -3.85
C ASN A 106 8.20 0.35 -3.72
N VAL A 107 7.28 -0.25 -4.50
CA VAL A 107 6.89 -1.66 -4.33
C VAL A 107 8.01 -2.61 -4.78
N ASN A 108 8.33 -3.57 -3.92
CA ASN A 108 9.28 -4.63 -4.18
C ASN A 108 8.56 -5.99 -4.32
N VAL A 109 8.54 -6.53 -5.54
CA VAL A 109 7.85 -7.79 -5.88
C VAL A 109 8.49 -8.99 -5.17
N ALA A 110 9.80 -8.95 -4.94
CA ALA A 110 10.53 -10.07 -4.33
C ALA A 110 10.11 -10.32 -2.87
N GLU A 111 9.79 -9.27 -2.12
CA GLU A 111 9.38 -9.37 -0.72
C GLU A 111 7.99 -9.99 -0.60
N VAL A 112 7.03 -9.53 -1.41
CA VAL A 112 5.66 -10.07 -1.44
C VAL A 112 5.67 -11.57 -1.78
N MET A 113 6.54 -11.99 -2.69
CA MET A 113 6.65 -13.40 -3.11
C MET A 113 7.15 -14.31 -1.99
N ALA A 114 8.02 -13.81 -1.09
CA ALA A 114 8.55 -14.59 0.02
C ALA A 114 7.43 -15.05 0.99
N GLU A 115 6.32 -14.31 1.03
CA GLU A 115 5.18 -14.60 1.91
C GLU A 115 4.13 -15.53 1.27
N CYS A 116 4.18 -15.75 -0.05
CA CYS A 116 3.27 -16.66 -0.75
C CYS A 116 3.53 -18.12 -0.37
N LYS A 117 2.57 -18.76 0.31
CA LYS A 117 2.68 -20.18 0.73
C LYS A 117 2.17 -21.17 -0.32
N GLN A 118 1.31 -20.73 -1.23
CA GLN A 118 0.68 -21.60 -2.23
C GLN A 118 1.60 -21.75 -3.45
N SER A 119 1.96 -22.98 -3.80
CA SER A 119 2.92 -23.28 -4.89
C SER A 119 2.44 -22.75 -6.25
N TRP A 120 1.16 -22.89 -6.56
CA TRP A 120 0.59 -22.43 -7.83
C TRP A 120 0.67 -20.90 -8.01
N MET A 121 0.62 -20.12 -6.91
CA MET A 121 0.76 -18.66 -6.98
C MET A 121 2.19 -18.26 -7.35
N LYS A 122 3.19 -19.01 -6.86
CA LYS A 122 4.60 -18.80 -7.24
C LYS A 122 4.80 -19.08 -8.72
N GLU A 123 4.29 -20.22 -9.18
CA GLU A 123 4.37 -20.60 -10.60
C GLU A 123 3.67 -19.58 -11.52
N ALA A 124 2.48 -19.09 -11.14
CA ALA A 124 1.77 -18.07 -11.90
C ALA A 124 2.58 -16.76 -11.99
N LEU A 125 3.25 -16.38 -10.91
CA LEU A 125 4.13 -15.22 -10.87
C LEU A 125 5.39 -15.43 -11.72
N ASP A 126 6.03 -16.59 -11.65
CA ASP A 126 7.20 -16.92 -12.45
C ASP A 126 6.89 -16.81 -13.95
N ARG A 127 5.75 -17.36 -14.38
CA ARG A 127 5.25 -17.23 -15.76
C ARG A 127 4.98 -15.78 -16.16
N LEU A 128 4.51 -14.94 -15.23
CA LEU A 128 4.31 -13.51 -15.48
C LEU A 128 5.67 -12.80 -15.65
N MET A 129 6.63 -13.08 -14.76
CA MET A 129 7.96 -12.48 -14.83
C MET A 129 8.67 -12.83 -16.13
N GLU A 130 8.63 -14.10 -16.55
CA GLU A 130 9.20 -14.56 -17.83
C GLU A 130 8.55 -13.85 -19.05
N ARG A 131 7.23 -13.64 -19.00
CA ARG A 131 6.51 -12.89 -20.03
C ARG A 131 6.94 -11.42 -20.07
N LEU A 132 7.06 -10.78 -18.92
CA LEU A 132 7.42 -9.37 -18.83
C LEU A 132 8.89 -9.14 -19.24
N SER A 133 9.82 -9.98 -18.79
CA SER A 133 11.22 -9.90 -19.23
C SER A 133 11.39 -10.11 -20.73
N SER A 134 10.54 -10.93 -21.35
CA SER A 134 10.53 -11.12 -22.80
C SER A 134 9.91 -9.94 -23.55
N SER A 135 8.98 -9.21 -22.92
CA SER A 135 8.33 -8.02 -23.50
C SER A 135 9.27 -6.81 -23.47
N ASP A 136 10.00 -6.62 -22.38
CA ASP A 136 10.98 -5.52 -22.23
C ASP A 136 12.11 -5.65 -23.28
N LEU A 137 12.55 -6.88 -23.58
CA LEU A 137 13.52 -7.17 -24.64
C LEU A 137 12.99 -6.90 -26.06
N MET A 138 11.68 -7.00 -26.28
CA MET A 138 11.07 -6.68 -27.58
C MET A 138 10.90 -5.17 -27.77
N GLU A 139 10.59 -4.41 -26.72
CA GLU A 139 10.54 -2.94 -26.81
C GLU A 139 11.94 -2.35 -27.06
N GLU A 140 13.00 -2.84 -26.40
CA GLU A 140 14.38 -2.37 -26.68
C GLU A 140 14.83 -2.65 -28.13
N LEU A 141 14.42 -3.79 -28.72
CA LEU A 141 14.76 -4.14 -30.11
C LEU A 141 13.97 -3.36 -31.16
N VAL A 142 12.72 -2.99 -30.88
CA VAL A 142 11.87 -2.21 -31.80
C VAL A 142 12.28 -0.73 -31.84
N PHE A 143 12.76 -0.18 -30.71
CA PHE A 143 13.22 1.21 -30.63
C PHE A 143 14.72 1.41 -30.94
N SER A 144 15.47 0.32 -31.17
CA SER A 144 16.88 0.34 -31.59
C SER A 144 17.08 0.30 -33.12
N CYS A 145 16.02 0.20 -33.92
CA CYS A 145 16.07 0.16 -35.39
C CYS A 145 15.69 1.50 -36.03
#